data_AF-A0A563DRH0-F1
#
_entry.id   AF-A0A563DRH0-F1
#
_cell.length_a   1.000
_cell.length_b   1.000
_cell.length_c   1.000
_cell.angle_alpha   90.00
_cell.angle_beta   90.00
_cell.angle_gamma   90.00
#
_symmetry.space_group_name_H-M   'P 1'
#
loop_
_entity.id
_entity.type
_entity.pdbx_description
1 polymer ?
#
loop_
_entity_poly.entity_id
_entity_poly.type
_entity_poly.pdbx_seq_one_letter_code
_entity_poly.pdbx_strand_id
1 'polypeptide(L)'
;MPNPAKKHAGQAVDRARTEVAAAQAGLATAIDKATVQAGRRRNHGTATVNPRAGQALTAARDRFADAKADRRAAPTHVPLREVRAGARILDEETKLVTHAIRMSAYNAESTLARMLHGHYAPADHEARALLREAFTLPGDIHVAGDRLHVDLDPATAPRRSRALAALCEQLTATETVYPGTDLKIVYTVKDPTNNS
;
A
#
# COMPACT_ATOMS: atom_id res chain seq x y z
N MET A 1 -5.82 -7.84 7.06
CA MET A 1 -5.95 -8.47 5.73
C MET A 1 -7.39 -8.96 5.54
N PRO A 2 -7.95 -8.98 4.32
CA PRO A 2 -9.26 -9.59 4.06
C PRO A 2 -9.30 -11.05 4.52
N ASN A 3 -10.35 -11.45 5.24
CA ASN A 3 -10.48 -12.79 5.80
C ASN A 3 -10.93 -13.80 4.72
N PRO A 4 -10.12 -14.82 4.36
CA PRO A 4 -10.52 -15.85 3.39
C PRO A 4 -11.72 -16.68 3.87
N ALA A 5 -11.84 -16.93 5.18
CA ALA A 5 -12.98 -17.65 5.74
C ALA A 5 -14.30 -16.89 5.54
N LYS A 6 -14.29 -15.55 5.62
CA LYS A 6 -15.48 -14.74 5.33
C LYS A 6 -15.87 -14.78 3.85
N LYS A 7 -14.90 -14.91 2.95
CA LYS A 7 -15.15 -15.13 1.51
C LYS A 7 -15.82 -16.49 1.28
N HIS A 8 -15.32 -17.55 1.90
CA HIS A 8 -15.93 -18.88 1.83
C HIS A 8 -17.34 -18.91 2.41
N ALA A 9 -17.58 -18.25 3.55
CA ALA A 9 -18.92 -18.09 4.10
C ALA A 9 -19.85 -17.31 3.15
N GLY A 10 -19.32 -16.33 2.41
CA GLY A 10 -20.03 -15.66 1.31
C GLY A 10 -20.49 -16.63 0.23
N GLN A 11 -19.59 -17.50 -0.25
CA GLN A 11 -19.92 -18.52 -1.25
C GLN A 11 -20.95 -19.53 -0.74
N ALA A 12 -20.92 -19.86 0.56
CA ALA A 12 -21.91 -20.73 1.19
C ALA A 12 -23.31 -20.08 1.20
N VAL A 13 -23.41 -18.77 1.48
CA VAL A 13 -24.66 -18.02 1.39
C VAL A 13 -25.20 -18.00 -0.05
N ASP A 14 -24.33 -17.78 -1.04
CA ASP A 14 -24.74 -17.76 -2.45
C ASP A 14 -25.25 -19.14 -2.89
N ARG A 15 -24.57 -20.21 -2.49
CA ARG A 15 -25.03 -21.60 -2.73
C ARG A 15 -26.38 -21.86 -2.07
N ALA A 16 -26.54 -21.55 -0.78
CA ALA A 16 -27.79 -21.76 -0.07
C ALA A 16 -28.94 -20.94 -0.67
N ARG A 17 -28.67 -19.75 -1.21
CA ARG A 17 -29.66 -18.96 -1.96
C ARG A 17 -30.13 -19.67 -3.23
N THR A 18 -29.21 -20.28 -3.98
CA THR A 18 -29.57 -21.07 -5.16
C THR A 18 -30.39 -22.32 -4.80
N GLU A 19 -30.10 -22.96 -3.66
CA GLU A 19 -30.88 -24.09 -3.15
C GLU A 19 -32.32 -23.68 -2.78
N VAL A 20 -32.50 -22.53 -2.13
CA VAL A 20 -33.84 -21.99 -1.85
C VAL A 20 -34.62 -21.74 -3.14
N ALA A 21 -33.99 -21.13 -4.15
CA ALA A 21 -34.63 -20.89 -5.44
C ALA A 21 -35.02 -22.20 -6.15
N ALA A 22 -34.15 -23.21 -6.13
CA ALA A 22 -34.44 -24.52 -6.68
C ALA A 22 -35.59 -25.23 -5.92
N ALA A 23 -35.63 -25.13 -4.59
CA ALA A 23 -36.71 -25.70 -3.78
C ALA A 23 -38.06 -24.99 -4.01
N GLN A 24 -38.05 -23.66 -4.23
CA GLN A 24 -39.25 -22.91 -4.63
C GLN A 24 -39.79 -23.39 -5.98
N ALA A 25 -38.91 -23.58 -6.98
CA ALA A 25 -39.30 -24.12 -8.28
C ALA A 25 -39.84 -25.57 -8.18
N GLY A 26 -39.23 -26.39 -7.33
CA GLY A 26 -39.71 -27.75 -7.04
C GLY A 26 -41.09 -27.76 -6.40
N LEU A 27 -41.37 -26.83 -5.48
CA LEU A 27 -42.70 -26.67 -4.88
C LEU A 27 -43.74 -26.19 -5.90
N ALA A 28 -43.40 -25.22 -6.74
CA ALA A 28 -44.29 -24.77 -7.83
C ALA A 28 -44.64 -25.93 -8.77
N THR A 29 -43.65 -26.72 -9.18
CA THR A 29 -43.88 -27.92 -10.01
C THR A 29 -44.76 -28.96 -9.31
N ALA A 30 -44.62 -29.13 -7.99
CA ALA A 30 -45.47 -30.03 -7.21
C ALA A 30 -46.93 -29.54 -7.13
N ILE A 31 -47.13 -28.23 -7.04
CA ILE A 31 -48.45 -27.58 -7.09
C ILE A 31 -49.06 -27.77 -8.49
N ASP A 32 -48.32 -27.50 -9.55
CA ASP A 32 -48.81 -27.66 -10.94
C ASP A 32 -49.20 -29.11 -11.26
N LYS A 33 -48.42 -30.08 -10.77
CA LYS A 33 -48.80 -31.50 -10.90
C LYS A 33 -50.09 -31.82 -10.14
N ALA A 34 -50.26 -31.25 -8.95
CA ALA A 34 -51.48 -31.42 -8.17
C ALA A 34 -52.68 -30.75 -8.85
N THR A 35 -52.55 -29.55 -9.42
CA THR A 35 -53.64 -28.87 -10.13
C THR A 35 -54.07 -29.66 -11.38
N VAL A 36 -53.13 -30.16 -12.16
CA VAL A 36 -53.41 -31.05 -13.31
C VAL A 36 -54.10 -32.34 -12.86
N GLN A 37 -53.68 -32.91 -11.72
CA GLN A 37 -54.33 -34.10 -11.15
C GLN A 37 -55.76 -33.79 -10.69
N ALA A 38 -55.99 -32.67 -10.02
CA ALA A 38 -57.31 -32.26 -9.54
C ALA A 38 -58.33 -32.09 -10.68
N GLY A 39 -57.87 -31.61 -11.85
CA GLY A 39 -58.70 -31.43 -13.04
C GLY A 39 -59.14 -32.72 -13.75
N ARG A 40 -58.64 -33.90 -13.34
CA ARG A 40 -59.07 -35.18 -13.93
C ARG A 40 -60.45 -35.56 -13.42
N ARG A 41 -61.33 -36.06 -14.33
CA ARG A 41 -62.73 -36.46 -14.03
C ARG A 41 -62.91 -37.35 -12.78
N ARG A 42 -61.92 -38.16 -12.42
CA ARG A 42 -62.00 -39.09 -11.27
C ARG A 42 -61.61 -38.47 -9.92
N ASN A 43 -61.05 -37.26 -9.90
CA ASN A 43 -60.44 -36.67 -8.70
C ASN A 43 -61.30 -35.59 -8.03
N HIS A 44 -62.55 -35.41 -8.48
CA HIS A 44 -63.56 -34.51 -7.89
C HIS A 44 -63.06 -33.08 -7.60
N GLY A 45 -62.13 -32.55 -8.41
CA GLY A 45 -61.59 -31.21 -8.22
C GLY A 45 -60.57 -31.07 -7.10
N THR A 46 -60.07 -32.16 -6.52
CA THR A 46 -59.10 -32.13 -5.41
C THR A 46 -57.85 -32.96 -5.71
N ALA A 47 -56.69 -32.50 -5.23
CA ALA A 47 -55.44 -33.24 -5.25
C ALA A 47 -54.53 -32.77 -4.12
N THR A 48 -53.69 -33.67 -3.60
CA THR A 48 -52.74 -33.35 -2.55
C THR A 48 -51.39 -32.95 -3.14
N VAL A 49 -50.89 -31.77 -2.76
CA VAL A 49 -49.52 -31.36 -3.09
C VAL A 49 -48.53 -32.22 -2.30
N ASN A 50 -47.47 -32.70 -2.95
CA ASN A 50 -46.46 -33.52 -2.28
C ASN A 50 -45.81 -32.75 -1.12
N PRO A 51 -45.99 -33.18 0.15
CA PRO A 51 -45.50 -32.45 1.32
C PRO A 51 -43.97 -32.39 1.38
N ARG A 52 -43.26 -33.33 0.72
CA ARG A 52 -41.80 -33.32 0.65
C ARG A 52 -41.26 -32.04 -0.01
N ALA A 53 -42.00 -31.45 -0.94
CA ALA A 53 -41.58 -30.21 -1.60
C ALA A 53 -41.62 -29.02 -0.63
N GLY A 54 -42.63 -28.95 0.24
CA GLY A 54 -42.71 -27.93 1.29
C GLY A 54 -41.65 -28.11 2.39
N GLN A 55 -41.39 -29.37 2.78
CA GLN A 55 -40.31 -29.72 3.72
C GLN A 55 -38.94 -29.35 3.16
N ALA A 56 -38.68 -29.63 1.88
CA ALA A 56 -37.43 -29.27 1.20
C ALA A 56 -37.21 -27.76 1.16
N LEU A 57 -38.26 -26.96 0.91
CA LEU A 57 -38.17 -25.50 0.95
C LEU A 57 -37.88 -24.97 2.35
N THR A 58 -38.50 -25.57 3.37
CA THR A 58 -38.25 -25.19 4.78
C THR A 58 -36.81 -25.46 5.15
N ALA A 59 -36.31 -26.68 4.90
CA ALA A 59 -34.92 -27.04 5.17
C ALA A 59 -33.91 -26.16 4.39
N ALA A 60 -34.20 -25.80 3.14
CA ALA A 60 -33.33 -24.89 2.37
C ALA A 60 -33.31 -23.47 2.96
N ARG A 61 -34.43 -22.98 3.48
CA ARG A 61 -34.50 -21.67 4.16
C ARG A 61 -33.73 -21.66 5.47
N ASP A 62 -33.81 -22.73 6.25
CA ASP A 62 -33.07 -22.87 7.50
C ASP A 62 -31.56 -22.85 7.22
N ARG A 63 -31.08 -23.65 6.27
CA ARG A 63 -29.67 -23.63 5.85
C ARG A 63 -29.21 -22.26 5.34
N PHE A 64 -30.08 -21.53 4.63
CA PHE A 64 -29.77 -20.17 4.18
C PHE A 64 -29.66 -19.18 5.35
N ALA A 65 -30.52 -19.32 6.37
CA ALA A 65 -30.44 -18.53 7.59
C ALA A 65 -29.15 -18.82 8.36
N ASP A 66 -28.79 -20.10 8.52
CA ASP A 66 -27.56 -20.54 9.20
C ASP A 66 -26.32 -20.01 8.48
N ALA A 67 -26.23 -20.19 7.15
CA ALA A 67 -25.11 -19.69 6.35
C ALA A 67 -24.96 -18.16 6.47
N LYS A 68 -26.07 -17.42 6.57
CA LYS A 68 -26.06 -15.96 6.77
C LYS A 68 -25.57 -15.59 8.17
N ALA A 69 -25.95 -16.36 9.20
CA ALA A 69 -25.48 -16.18 10.56
C ALA A 69 -23.96 -16.42 10.64
N ASP A 70 -23.47 -17.51 10.04
CA ASP A 70 -22.05 -17.87 10.01
C ASP A 70 -21.21 -16.78 9.31
N ARG A 71 -21.67 -16.29 8.15
CA ARG A 71 -20.99 -15.19 7.44
C ARG A 71 -20.95 -13.91 8.27
N ARG A 72 -21.98 -13.62 9.06
CA ARG A 72 -22.05 -12.44 9.92
C ARG A 72 -21.09 -12.58 11.11
N ALA A 73 -20.98 -13.76 11.69
CA ALA A 73 -20.05 -14.05 12.78
C ALA A 73 -18.58 -13.97 12.33
N ALA A 74 -18.28 -14.27 11.07
CA ALA A 74 -16.93 -14.20 10.54
C ALA A 74 -16.36 -12.75 10.51
N PRO A 75 -15.19 -12.49 11.12
CA PRO A 75 -14.52 -11.19 11.07
C PRO A 75 -14.20 -10.75 9.64
N THR A 76 -14.36 -9.45 9.33
CA THR A 76 -14.05 -8.90 7.99
C THR A 76 -12.55 -8.89 7.71
N HIS A 77 -11.75 -8.59 8.74
CA HIS A 77 -10.31 -8.57 8.67
C HIS A 77 -9.70 -9.41 9.76
N VAL A 78 -8.60 -10.09 9.41
CA VAL A 78 -7.76 -10.83 10.34
C VAL A 78 -6.29 -10.36 10.20
N PRO A 79 -5.48 -10.47 11.26
CA PRO A 79 -4.04 -10.24 11.22
C PRO A 79 -3.37 -11.00 10.07
N LEU A 80 -2.33 -10.41 9.48
CA LEU A 80 -1.60 -11.02 8.35
C LEU A 80 -0.99 -12.38 8.73
N ARG A 81 -0.52 -12.53 9.98
CA ARG A 81 0.04 -13.77 10.54
C ARG A 81 -0.92 -14.97 10.49
N GLU A 82 -2.22 -14.71 10.59
CA GLU A 82 -3.27 -15.75 10.57
C GLU A 82 -3.63 -16.15 9.12
N VAL A 83 -3.40 -15.28 8.14
CA VAL A 83 -3.67 -15.55 6.71
C VAL A 83 -2.45 -16.17 6.02
N ARG A 84 -1.24 -15.84 6.47
CA ARG A 84 0.02 -16.32 5.92
C ARG A 84 0.99 -16.64 7.04
N ALA A 85 1.02 -17.90 7.46
CA ALA A 85 1.90 -18.38 8.52
C ALA A 85 3.41 -18.16 8.24
N GLY A 86 3.81 -17.95 6.97
CA GLY A 86 5.18 -17.63 6.57
C GLY A 86 5.45 -16.16 6.23
N ALA A 87 4.48 -15.26 6.36
CA ALA A 87 4.69 -13.83 6.10
C ALA A 87 5.46 -13.21 7.26
N ARG A 88 6.77 -13.00 7.07
CA ARG A 88 7.58 -12.22 8.00
C ARG A 88 7.24 -10.74 7.81
N ILE A 89 6.56 -10.17 8.80
CA ILE A 89 6.54 -8.71 8.98
C ILE A 89 7.98 -8.34 9.36
N LEU A 90 8.53 -7.30 8.74
CA LEU A 90 9.82 -6.76 9.17
C LEU A 90 9.70 -6.46 10.67
N ASP A 91 10.64 -6.93 11.48
CA ASP A 91 10.60 -6.72 12.93
C ASP A 91 10.32 -5.24 13.21
N GLU A 92 9.44 -4.94 14.17
CA GLU A 92 8.92 -3.58 14.39
C GLU A 92 10.07 -2.58 14.54
N GLU A 93 11.14 -3.00 15.20
CA GLU A 93 12.39 -2.26 15.37
C GLU A 93 13.07 -1.94 14.03
N THR A 94 13.26 -2.94 13.15
CA THR A 94 13.85 -2.74 11.81
C THR A 94 13.00 -1.77 10.97
N LYS A 95 11.68 -1.85 11.10
CA LYS A 95 10.75 -0.95 10.42
C LYS A 95 10.91 0.49 10.92
N LEU A 96 10.99 0.69 12.24
CA LEU A 96 11.16 2.01 12.84
C LEU A 96 12.49 2.64 12.42
N VAL A 97 13.59 1.87 12.47
CA VAL A 97 14.91 2.32 12.01
C VAL A 97 14.87 2.73 10.53
N THR A 98 14.27 1.90 9.67
CA THR A 98 14.15 2.21 8.24
C THR A 98 13.33 3.48 8.00
N HIS A 99 12.25 3.68 8.75
CA HIS A 99 11.44 4.90 8.65
C HIS A 99 12.20 6.13 9.12
N ALA A 100 12.91 6.04 10.24
CA ALA A 100 13.71 7.14 10.77
C ALA A 100 14.75 7.59 9.73
N ILE A 101 15.49 6.64 9.14
CA ILE A 101 16.48 6.94 8.08
C ILE A 101 15.82 7.65 6.89
N ARG A 102 14.68 7.12 6.40
CA ARG A 102 13.96 7.72 5.26
C ARG A 102 13.46 9.13 5.56
N MET A 103 12.89 9.35 6.73
CA MET A 103 12.38 10.66 7.12
C MET A 103 13.52 11.66 7.32
N SER A 104 14.62 11.26 7.94
CA SER A 104 15.81 12.10 8.08
C SER A 104 16.38 12.49 6.71
N ALA A 105 16.51 11.55 5.78
CA ALA A 105 16.96 11.83 4.41
C ALA A 105 16.01 12.79 3.68
N TYR A 106 14.70 12.55 3.75
CA TYR A 106 13.69 13.41 3.13
C TYR A 106 13.72 14.85 3.69
N ASN A 107 13.86 14.98 5.02
CA ASN A 107 13.95 16.29 5.68
C ASN A 107 15.24 17.03 5.31
N ALA A 108 16.37 16.31 5.21
CA ALA A 108 17.63 16.86 4.76
C ALA A 108 17.54 17.37 3.31
N GLU A 109 17.07 16.52 2.39
CA GLU A 109 16.87 16.90 0.98
C GLU A 109 15.92 18.12 0.86
N SER A 110 14.81 18.12 1.60
CA SER A 110 13.85 19.23 1.59
C SER A 110 14.44 20.52 2.14
N THR A 111 15.38 20.44 3.08
CA THR A 111 16.08 21.61 3.61
C THR A 111 17.10 22.15 2.60
N LEU A 112 17.89 21.27 1.99
CA LEU A 112 18.81 21.65 0.91
C LEU A 112 18.07 22.26 -0.29
N ALA A 113 16.91 21.72 -0.65
CA ALA A 113 16.09 22.24 -1.75
C ALA A 113 15.58 23.66 -1.46
N ARG A 114 15.21 23.95 -0.20
CA ARG A 114 14.84 25.31 0.22
C ARG A 114 16.02 26.27 0.22
N MET A 115 17.21 25.83 0.62
CA MET A 115 18.44 26.64 0.56
C MET A 115 18.79 27.05 -0.87
N LEU A 116 18.44 26.21 -1.87
CA LEU A 116 18.61 26.52 -3.29
C LEU A 116 17.63 27.57 -3.84
N HIS A 117 16.50 27.86 -3.16
CA HIS A 117 15.39 28.66 -3.69
C HIS A 117 15.73 30.16 -3.97
N GLY A 118 16.96 30.61 -3.69
CA GLY A 118 17.48 31.93 -4.08
C GLY A 118 18.53 31.93 -5.20
N HIS A 119 19.09 30.76 -5.54
CA HIS A 119 20.24 30.63 -6.46
C HIS A 119 19.94 29.75 -7.69
N TYR A 120 18.79 29.11 -7.70
CA TYR A 120 18.33 28.22 -8.76
C TYR A 120 16.83 28.41 -8.98
N ALA A 121 16.33 28.00 -10.16
CA ALA A 121 15.00 28.37 -10.63
C ALA A 121 13.87 28.08 -9.60
N PRO A 122 12.78 28.88 -9.58
CA PRO A 122 11.75 28.81 -8.52
C PRO A 122 10.98 27.48 -8.44
N ALA A 123 11.16 26.56 -9.39
CA ALA A 123 10.45 25.30 -9.43
C ALA A 123 11.12 24.26 -8.51
N ASP A 124 10.41 23.83 -7.46
CA ASP A 124 10.85 22.78 -6.52
C ASP A 124 11.37 21.50 -7.21
N HIS A 125 10.80 21.15 -8.37
CA HIS A 125 11.23 19.98 -9.13
C HIS A 125 12.64 20.14 -9.70
N GLU A 126 13.03 21.36 -10.07
CA GLU A 126 14.35 21.65 -10.61
C GLU A 126 15.42 21.62 -9.51
N ALA A 127 15.11 22.14 -8.31
CA ALA A 127 15.99 22.06 -7.15
C ALA A 127 16.26 20.59 -6.76
N ARG A 128 15.21 19.76 -6.67
CA ARG A 128 15.38 18.31 -6.39
C ARG A 128 16.14 17.59 -7.51
N ALA A 129 15.95 17.99 -8.78
CA ALA A 129 16.72 17.43 -9.88
C ALA A 129 18.22 17.76 -9.77
N LEU A 130 18.55 18.99 -9.37
CA LEU A 130 19.93 19.40 -9.12
C LEU A 130 20.54 18.66 -7.94
N LEU A 131 19.82 18.49 -6.82
CA LEU A 131 20.30 17.73 -5.66
C LEU A 131 20.56 16.26 -6.00
N ARG A 132 19.68 15.63 -6.80
CA ARG A 132 19.89 14.26 -7.27
C ARG A 132 21.17 14.14 -8.10
N GLU A 133 21.45 15.10 -8.98
CA GLU A 133 22.71 15.15 -9.70
C GLU A 133 23.88 15.29 -8.72
N ALA A 134 23.81 16.26 -7.81
CA ALA A 134 24.87 16.54 -6.84
C ALA A 134 25.24 15.35 -5.95
N PHE A 135 24.25 14.56 -5.47
CA PHE A 135 24.50 13.37 -4.67
C PHE A 135 25.19 12.24 -5.44
N THR A 136 25.25 12.34 -6.77
CA THR A 136 25.93 11.38 -7.65
C THR A 136 27.18 11.94 -8.31
N LEU A 137 27.50 13.22 -8.07
CA LEU A 137 28.72 13.82 -8.59
C LEU A 137 29.94 13.17 -7.91
N PRO A 138 30.97 12.82 -8.67
CA PRO A 138 32.26 12.51 -8.09
C PRO A 138 32.82 13.72 -7.35
N GLY A 139 33.82 13.47 -6.51
CA GLY A 139 34.47 14.51 -5.75
C GLY A 139 35.57 13.92 -4.89
N ASP A 140 36.31 14.81 -4.22
CA ASP A 140 37.38 14.45 -3.30
C ASP A 140 36.97 14.80 -1.87
N ILE A 141 37.38 13.94 -0.95
CA ILE A 141 37.25 14.19 0.49
C ILE A 141 38.63 14.08 1.10
N HIS A 142 39.08 15.15 1.74
CA HIS A 142 40.39 15.19 2.38
C HIS A 142 40.38 16.07 3.63
N VAL A 143 41.34 15.85 4.51
CA VAL A 143 41.51 16.65 5.73
C VAL A 143 42.67 17.60 5.53
N ALA A 144 42.45 18.88 5.84
CA ALA A 144 43.48 19.91 5.84
C ALA A 144 43.40 20.70 7.15
N GLY A 145 44.39 20.51 8.02
CA GLY A 145 44.40 21.13 9.34
C GLY A 145 43.23 20.66 10.22
N ASP A 146 42.42 21.61 10.68
CA ASP A 146 41.23 21.40 11.51
C ASP A 146 39.94 21.29 10.70
N ARG A 147 40.04 21.09 9.37
CA ARG A 147 38.89 21.06 8.47
C ARG A 147 38.81 19.80 7.63
N LEU A 148 37.59 19.33 7.44
CA LEU A 148 37.24 18.28 6.49
C LEU A 148 36.73 18.93 5.22
N HIS A 149 37.49 18.83 4.13
CA HIS A 149 37.14 19.36 2.83
C HIS A 149 36.36 18.31 2.02
N VAL A 150 35.24 18.75 1.45
CA VAL A 150 34.41 17.98 0.52
C VAL A 150 34.30 18.79 -0.77
N ASP A 151 35.07 18.39 -1.77
CA ASP A 151 35.18 19.08 -3.05
C ASP A 151 34.43 18.30 -4.12
N LEU A 152 33.28 18.83 -4.53
CA LEU A 152 32.45 18.24 -5.58
C LEU A 152 33.01 18.61 -6.96
N ASP A 153 33.02 17.65 -7.88
CA ASP A 153 33.27 17.96 -9.29
C ASP A 153 32.17 18.87 -9.85
N PRO A 154 32.47 19.66 -10.90
CA PRO A 154 31.47 20.53 -11.52
C PRO A 154 30.29 19.72 -12.09
N ALA A 155 29.09 20.26 -11.93
CA ALA A 155 27.87 19.69 -12.53
C ALA A 155 27.87 19.78 -14.06
N THR A 156 26.92 19.07 -14.68
CA THR A 156 26.78 18.96 -16.15
C THR A 156 26.64 20.30 -16.87
N ALA A 157 26.21 21.36 -16.17
CA ALA A 157 26.04 22.69 -16.74
C ALA A 157 26.61 23.79 -15.82
N PRO A 158 27.25 24.85 -16.35
CA PRO A 158 27.82 25.93 -15.54
C PRO A 158 26.83 26.59 -14.59
N ARG A 159 25.57 26.77 -15.01
CA ARG A 159 24.50 27.31 -14.14
C ARG A 159 24.24 26.44 -12.91
N ARG A 160 24.37 25.11 -13.06
CA ARG A 160 24.15 24.14 -11.99
C ARG A 160 25.35 24.13 -11.04
N SER A 161 26.57 24.17 -11.56
CA SER A 161 27.78 24.31 -10.74
C SER A 161 27.76 25.59 -9.91
N ARG A 162 27.32 26.72 -10.47
CA ARG A 162 27.14 28.00 -9.73
C ARG A 162 26.12 27.89 -8.61
N ALA A 163 24.98 27.24 -8.86
CA ALA A 163 23.97 27.03 -7.82
C ALA A 163 24.46 26.09 -6.71
N LEU A 164 25.22 25.04 -7.06
CA LEU A 164 25.85 24.17 -6.08
C LEU A 164 26.95 24.88 -5.29
N ALA A 165 27.74 25.74 -5.92
CA ALA A 165 28.74 26.55 -5.23
C ALA A 165 28.08 27.46 -4.17
N ALA A 166 27.00 28.15 -4.53
CA ALA A 166 26.24 28.96 -3.59
C ALA A 166 25.64 28.13 -2.43
N LEU A 167 25.16 26.91 -2.71
CA LEU A 167 24.71 26.00 -1.66
C LEU A 167 25.87 25.56 -0.75
N CYS A 168 27.03 25.25 -1.32
CA CYS A 168 28.24 24.85 -0.58
C CYS A 168 28.76 25.98 0.31
N GLU A 169 28.69 27.24 -0.14
CA GLU A 169 28.98 28.42 0.68
C GLU A 169 28.05 28.50 1.88
N GLN A 170 26.73 28.35 1.67
CA GLN A 170 25.76 28.35 2.77
C GLN A 170 26.00 27.20 3.76
N LEU A 171 26.31 25.99 3.27
CA LEU A 171 26.62 24.85 4.12
C LEU A 171 27.90 25.05 4.92
N THR A 172 28.95 25.57 4.29
CA THR A 172 30.22 25.90 4.97
C THR A 172 30.03 26.96 6.04
N ALA A 173 29.17 27.95 5.80
CA ALA A 173 28.86 29.01 6.75
C ALA A 173 28.12 28.51 8.02
N THR A 174 27.56 27.30 8.01
CA THR A 174 26.96 26.70 9.21
C THR A 174 28.00 26.28 10.26
N GLU A 175 29.28 26.24 9.88
CA GLU A 175 30.39 25.74 10.72
C GLU A 175 30.12 24.35 11.31
N THR A 176 29.42 23.48 10.56
CA THR A 176 29.07 22.14 11.01
C THR A 176 30.32 21.34 11.35
N VAL A 177 30.34 20.75 12.54
CA VAL A 177 31.41 19.85 13.01
C VAL A 177 31.07 18.42 12.62
N TYR A 178 32.05 17.69 12.09
CA TYR A 178 31.88 16.29 11.72
C TYR A 178 31.66 15.42 12.97
N PRO A 179 30.64 14.54 12.99
CA PRO A 179 30.32 13.76 14.18
C PRO A 179 31.50 12.93 14.70
N GLY A 180 31.77 13.04 16.00
CA GLY A 180 32.85 12.29 16.66
C GLY A 180 34.26 12.85 16.43
N THR A 181 34.39 14.04 15.84
CA THR A 181 35.67 14.76 15.69
C THR A 181 35.48 16.25 16.00
N ASP A 182 36.57 17.01 15.98
CA ASP A 182 36.56 18.48 16.06
C ASP A 182 36.70 19.14 14.67
N LEU A 183 36.56 18.38 13.58
CA LEU A 183 36.78 18.87 12.23
C LEU A 183 35.57 19.65 11.72
N LYS A 184 35.78 20.91 11.31
CA LYS A 184 34.75 21.69 10.62
C LYS A 184 34.64 21.28 9.16
N ILE A 185 33.43 21.05 8.68
CA ILE A 185 33.20 20.64 7.29
C ILE A 185 33.19 21.87 6.39
N VAL A 186 33.99 21.81 5.33
CA VAL A 186 34.04 22.81 4.25
C VAL A 186 33.60 22.15 2.97
N TYR A 187 32.60 22.72 2.32
CA TYR A 187 32.07 22.24 1.04
C TYR A 187 32.51 23.19 -0.06
N THR A 188 33.01 22.64 -1.17
CA THR A 188 33.32 23.41 -2.37
C THR A 188 32.87 22.69 -3.64
N VAL A 189 32.77 23.44 -4.73
CA VAL A 189 32.61 22.89 -6.08
C VAL A 189 33.85 23.29 -6.87
N LYS A 190 34.53 22.32 -7.48
CA LYS A 190 35.72 22.57 -8.30
C LYS A 190 35.35 23.43 -9.51
N ASP A 191 36.24 24.36 -9.86
CA ASP A 191 36.05 25.19 -11.04
C ASP A 191 36.15 24.34 -12.31
N PRO A 192 35.17 24.42 -13.23
CA PRO A 192 35.20 23.67 -14.49
C PRO A 192 36.35 24.09 -15.41
N THR A 193 36.99 25.23 -15.14
CA THR A 193 38.14 25.75 -15.91
C THR A 193 39.50 25.29 -15.39
N ASN A 194 39.56 24.58 -14.25
CA ASN A 194 40.83 24.17 -13.63
C ASN A 194 41.23 22.71 -13.93
N ASN A 195 40.56 22.05 -14.87
CA ASN A 195 40.99 20.75 -15.40
C ASN A 195 41.73 21.00 -16.73
N SER A 196 43.04 21.20 -16.65
CA SER A 196 43.99 21.17 -17.78
C SER A 196 45.18 20.30 -17.42
#